data_AF-A0AAV1LK68-F1
#
_entry.id   AF-A0AAV1LK68-F1
#
_cell.length_a   1.000
_cell.length_b   1.000
_cell.length_c   1.000
_cell.angle_alpha   90.00
_cell.angle_beta   90.00
_cell.angle_gamma   90.00
#
_symmetry.space_group_name_H-M   'P 1'
#
loop_
_entity.id
_entity.type
_entity.pdbx_description
1 polymer ?
#
loop_
_entity_poly.entity_id
_entity_poly.type
_entity_poly.pdbx_seq_one_letter_code
_entity_poly.pdbx_strand_id
1 'polypeptide(L)'
;MTLVVTVRKNKRFCPANMQAHKERAVYYSNFAFSKEATVCTYIPKKNKAVIMLSSMHMSPIIESNKETAKPEIILYYNKTKSGVDNMDKLLAEYTVKRRRNRWPLALFYNIIDIAALAAYIIYMEHNPQLVLSDRRRKFLKSLSLQLCGKNIEDRSKNCIVTSKLHVRSAMQDVLGRKLRSSISFGSATSISQTRRDSTGRIAVVRSCYLCRELKRKQRKTRKACTNCRKPVCDEHAVTPPTCNICFKSCN
;
A
#
# COMPACT_ATOMS: atom_id res chain seq x y z
N MET A 1 -29.80 -11.73 20.39
CA MET A 1 -29.29 -11.99 19.02
C MET A 1 -30.23 -12.95 18.32
N THR A 2 -30.46 -12.76 17.02
CA THR A 2 -31.20 -13.72 16.18
C THR A 2 -30.25 -14.39 15.20
N LEU A 3 -30.64 -15.56 14.69
CA LEU A 3 -29.84 -16.37 13.76
C LEU A 3 -30.66 -16.68 12.51
N VAL A 4 -30.03 -16.55 11.34
CA VAL A 4 -30.57 -17.06 10.06
C VAL A 4 -29.44 -17.74 9.31
N VAL A 5 -29.51 -19.05 9.14
CA VAL A 5 -28.41 -19.86 8.59
C VAL A 5 -28.91 -21.00 7.71
N THR A 6 -28.02 -21.48 6.85
CA THR A 6 -28.21 -22.76 6.16
C THR A 6 -27.88 -23.93 7.09
N VAL A 7 -28.66 -25.00 6.99
CA VAL A 7 -28.47 -26.22 7.78
C VAL A 7 -28.13 -27.38 6.85
N ARG A 8 -27.15 -28.20 7.26
CA ARG A 8 -26.83 -29.43 6.54
C ARG A 8 -27.93 -30.47 6.79
N LYS A 9 -28.36 -31.16 5.72
CA LYS A 9 -29.42 -32.20 5.77
C LYS A 9 -29.16 -33.35 6.75
N ASN A 10 -27.90 -33.62 7.09
CA ASN A 10 -27.49 -34.72 7.97
C ASN A 10 -27.51 -34.35 9.47
N LYS A 11 -28.04 -33.18 9.84
CA LYS A 11 -28.16 -32.79 11.24
C LYS A 11 -29.31 -33.55 11.91
N ARG A 12 -29.05 -34.14 13.08
CA ARG A 12 -30.00 -34.99 13.83
C ARG A 12 -31.33 -34.31 14.14
N PHE A 13 -31.32 -33.00 14.38
CA PHE A 13 -32.53 -32.24 14.67
C PHE A 13 -33.40 -31.97 13.44
N CYS A 14 -32.90 -32.20 12.22
CA CYS A 14 -33.63 -31.96 10.99
C CYS A 14 -34.47 -33.21 10.66
N PRO A 15 -35.80 -33.16 10.80
CA PRO A 15 -36.61 -34.34 10.60
C PRO A 15 -36.61 -34.78 9.13
N ALA A 16 -36.84 -36.07 8.88
CA ALA A 16 -36.74 -36.65 7.54
C ALA A 16 -37.69 -35.97 6.53
N ASN A 17 -38.87 -35.54 7.01
CA ASN A 17 -39.83 -34.77 6.23
C ASN A 17 -39.36 -33.36 5.85
N MET A 18 -38.24 -32.85 6.37
CA MET A 18 -37.64 -31.59 5.92
C MET A 18 -36.58 -31.81 4.83
N GLN A 19 -36.30 -33.05 4.44
CA GLN A 19 -35.30 -33.34 3.41
C GLN A 19 -35.90 -33.33 2.00
N ALA A 20 -35.04 -33.38 0.98
CA ALA A 20 -35.50 -33.52 -0.40
C ALA A 20 -36.20 -34.87 -0.58
N HIS A 21 -37.42 -34.86 -1.12
CA HIS A 21 -38.18 -36.07 -1.46
C HIS A 21 -38.50 -36.06 -2.96
N LYS A 22 -38.50 -37.23 -3.59
CA LYS A 22 -38.68 -37.36 -5.06
C LYS A 22 -40.03 -36.83 -5.54
N GLU A 23 -41.05 -36.91 -4.68
CA GLU A 23 -42.43 -36.50 -4.98
C GLU A 23 -42.67 -35.00 -4.83
N ARG A 24 -41.72 -34.25 -4.26
CA ARG A 24 -41.92 -32.81 -4.05
C ARG A 24 -41.64 -32.03 -5.33
N ALA A 25 -42.59 -31.17 -5.68
CA ALA A 25 -42.49 -30.29 -6.82
C ALA A 25 -41.34 -29.27 -6.67
N VAL A 26 -40.85 -28.76 -7.80
CA VAL A 26 -39.93 -27.62 -7.81
C VAL A 26 -40.66 -26.38 -7.30
N TYR A 27 -39.94 -25.53 -6.56
CA TYR A 27 -40.46 -24.35 -5.85
C TYR A 27 -41.40 -24.64 -4.68
N TYR A 28 -41.57 -25.91 -4.31
CA TYR A 28 -42.23 -26.29 -3.07
C TYR A 28 -41.42 -25.86 -1.84
N SER A 29 -42.14 -25.37 -0.83
CA SER A 29 -41.59 -24.99 0.48
C SER A 29 -42.29 -25.73 1.61
N ASN A 30 -41.52 -26.17 2.61
CA ASN A 30 -42.04 -26.78 3.83
C ASN A 30 -41.51 -26.03 5.06
N PHE A 31 -42.33 -25.90 6.10
CA PHE A 31 -41.98 -25.18 7.32
C PHE A 31 -42.26 -26.05 8.54
N ALA A 32 -41.33 -26.04 9.48
CA ALA A 32 -41.49 -26.63 10.80
C ALA A 32 -41.22 -25.56 11.86
N PHE A 33 -42.15 -25.39 12.79
CA PHE A 33 -42.13 -24.33 13.79
C PHE A 33 -41.85 -24.90 15.17
N SER A 34 -41.02 -24.18 15.92
CA SER A 34 -40.84 -24.32 17.35
C SER A 34 -41.11 -22.96 18.00
N LYS A 35 -41.19 -22.91 19.34
CA LYS A 35 -41.38 -21.66 20.09
C LYS A 35 -40.27 -20.63 19.80
N GLU A 36 -39.06 -21.10 19.48
CA GLU A 36 -37.85 -20.27 19.38
C GLU A 36 -37.29 -20.14 17.96
N ALA A 37 -37.70 -21.01 17.04
CA ALA A 37 -37.13 -21.05 15.70
C ALA A 37 -38.02 -21.76 14.68
N THR A 38 -37.81 -21.40 13.42
CA THR A 38 -38.43 -21.99 12.25
C THR A 38 -37.38 -22.67 11.39
N VAL A 39 -37.65 -23.91 10.99
CA VAL A 39 -36.91 -24.61 9.93
C VAL A 39 -37.72 -24.48 8.65
N CYS A 40 -37.09 -23.96 7.59
CA CYS A 40 -37.68 -23.84 6.27
C CYS A 40 -36.90 -24.69 5.28
N THR A 41 -37.60 -25.48 4.47
CA THR A 41 -37.03 -26.19 3.34
C THR A 41 -37.61 -25.66 2.05
N TYR A 42 -36.78 -25.42 1.06
CA TYR A 42 -37.17 -24.98 -0.27
C TYR A 42 -36.49 -25.83 -1.34
N ILE A 43 -37.22 -26.13 -2.41
CA ILE A 43 -36.74 -27.00 -3.49
C ILE A 43 -36.49 -26.16 -4.75
N PRO A 44 -35.28 -25.59 -4.93
CA PRO A 44 -34.98 -24.80 -6.13
C PRO A 44 -34.87 -25.66 -7.39
N LYS A 45 -34.54 -26.96 -7.26
CA LYS A 45 -34.36 -27.91 -8.37
C LYS A 45 -34.81 -29.30 -7.94
N LYS A 46 -35.24 -30.15 -8.89
CA LYS A 46 -35.63 -31.53 -8.62
C LYS A 46 -34.56 -32.26 -7.80
N ASN A 47 -34.97 -32.95 -6.73
CA ASN A 47 -34.09 -33.67 -5.80
C ASN A 47 -33.03 -32.83 -5.07
N LYS A 48 -33.09 -31.50 -5.12
CA LYS A 48 -32.19 -30.60 -4.37
C LYS A 48 -33.00 -29.70 -3.44
N ALA A 49 -32.75 -29.82 -2.14
CA ALA A 49 -33.38 -29.00 -1.12
C ALA A 49 -32.35 -28.08 -0.46
N VAL A 50 -32.76 -26.84 -0.19
CA VAL A 50 -32.08 -25.89 0.68
C VAL A 50 -32.83 -25.87 2.00
N ILE A 51 -32.12 -26.10 3.11
CA ILE A 51 -32.68 -26.11 4.45
C ILE A 51 -32.12 -24.91 5.20
N MET A 52 -33.02 -24.10 5.75
CA MET A 52 -32.73 -22.90 6.51
C MET A 52 -33.24 -23.07 7.94
N LEU A 53 -32.50 -22.53 8.90
CA LEU A 53 -32.93 -22.35 10.28
C LEU A 53 -32.93 -20.86 10.58
N SER A 54 -34.01 -20.39 11.18
CA SER A 54 -34.22 -18.98 11.47
C SER A 54 -34.90 -18.81 12.83
N SER A 55 -34.27 -18.06 13.73
CA SER A 55 -34.91 -17.60 14.98
C SER A 55 -35.56 -16.22 14.84
N MET A 56 -35.57 -15.65 13.63
CA MET A 56 -36.09 -14.31 13.34
C MET A 56 -37.47 -14.35 12.67
N HIS A 57 -37.69 -15.35 11.82
CA HIS A 57 -38.89 -15.48 11.01
C HIS A 57 -39.77 -16.60 11.62
N MET A 58 -40.94 -16.24 12.14
CA MET A 58 -41.88 -17.18 12.79
C MET A 58 -43.15 -17.47 11.99
N SER A 59 -43.21 -16.96 10.75
CA SER A 59 -44.37 -17.13 9.86
C SER A 59 -43.95 -17.77 8.54
N PRO A 60 -44.79 -18.61 7.90
CA PRO A 60 -44.51 -19.27 6.62
C PRO A 60 -44.72 -18.31 5.43
N ILE A 61 -44.05 -17.16 5.44
CA ILE A 61 -44.21 -16.16 4.37
C ILE A 61 -43.45 -16.61 3.12
N ILE A 62 -44.17 -16.69 2.01
CA ILE A 62 -43.65 -16.98 0.68
C ILE A 62 -43.95 -15.78 -0.21
N GLU A 63 -42.97 -15.36 -1.01
CA GLU A 63 -43.16 -14.27 -1.96
C GLU A 63 -44.05 -14.73 -3.12
N SER A 64 -45.31 -14.28 -3.12
CA SER A 64 -46.35 -14.69 -4.08
C SER A 64 -46.14 -14.11 -5.49
N ASN A 65 -45.45 -12.98 -5.61
CA ASN A 65 -45.33 -12.23 -6.87
C ASN A 65 -44.14 -12.65 -7.76
N LYS A 66 -43.53 -13.81 -7.53
CA LYS A 66 -42.40 -14.30 -8.34
C LYS A 66 -42.58 -15.75 -8.77
N GLU A 67 -42.19 -16.05 -10.01
CA GLU A 67 -42.21 -17.40 -10.61
C GLU A 67 -41.53 -18.49 -9.76
N THR A 68 -40.61 -18.09 -8.89
CA THR A 68 -39.82 -19.02 -8.07
C THR A 68 -40.37 -19.28 -6.67
N ALA A 69 -41.44 -18.59 -6.24
CA ALA A 69 -42.10 -18.76 -4.94
C ALA A 69 -41.13 -18.93 -3.76
N LYS A 70 -40.13 -18.04 -3.65
CA LYS A 70 -39.08 -18.16 -2.62
C LYS A 70 -39.62 -17.76 -1.25
N PRO A 71 -39.37 -18.55 -0.19
CA PRO A 71 -39.59 -18.15 1.19
C PRO A 71 -38.85 -16.88 1.56
N GLU A 72 -39.46 -16.03 2.38
CA GLU A 72 -38.85 -14.80 2.89
C GLU A 72 -37.50 -15.07 3.57
N ILE A 73 -37.40 -16.15 4.36
CA ILE A 73 -36.17 -16.57 5.04
C ILE A 73 -34.99 -16.70 4.05
N ILE A 74 -35.24 -17.24 2.86
CA ILE A 74 -34.21 -17.45 1.83
C ILE A 74 -33.84 -16.12 1.17
N LEU A 75 -34.82 -15.26 0.92
CA LEU A 75 -34.58 -13.92 0.37
C LEU A 75 -33.74 -13.08 1.34
N TYR A 76 -34.11 -13.08 2.62
CA TYR A 76 -33.37 -12.41 3.68
C TYR A 76 -31.93 -12.93 3.78
N TYR A 77 -31.75 -14.25 3.84
CA TYR A 77 -30.42 -14.86 3.88
C TYR A 77 -29.58 -14.48 2.66
N ASN A 78 -30.15 -14.52 1.45
CA ASN A 78 -29.39 -14.15 0.24
C ASN A 78 -28.97 -12.68 0.24
N LYS A 79 -29.79 -11.79 0.84
CA LYS A 79 -29.47 -10.37 0.99
C LYS A 79 -28.31 -10.13 1.97
N THR A 80 -28.18 -10.95 3.01
CA THR A 80 -27.24 -10.71 4.12
C THR A 80 -25.99 -11.60 4.10
N LYS A 81 -26.05 -12.79 3.49
CA LYS A 81 -24.96 -13.78 3.50
C LYS A 81 -23.65 -13.30 2.87
N SER A 82 -23.70 -12.31 1.98
CA SER A 82 -22.56 -11.88 1.17
C SER A 82 -21.63 -10.90 1.88
N GLY A 83 -21.94 -10.46 3.11
CA GLY A 83 -21.15 -9.45 3.81
C GLY A 83 -19.67 -9.84 3.96
N VAL A 84 -19.40 -11.05 4.45
CA VAL A 84 -18.03 -11.56 4.64
C VAL A 84 -17.33 -11.82 3.30
N ASP A 85 -18.01 -12.48 2.35
CA ASP A 85 -17.44 -12.74 1.02
C ASP A 85 -17.09 -11.44 0.27
N ASN A 86 -17.94 -10.41 0.40
CA ASN A 86 -17.68 -9.09 -0.18
C ASN A 86 -16.48 -8.42 0.49
N MET A 87 -16.37 -8.50 1.82
CA MET A 87 -15.20 -8.03 2.54
C MET A 87 -13.94 -8.75 2.05
N ASP A 88 -13.96 -10.08 1.97
CA ASP A 88 -12.82 -10.88 1.50
C ASP A 88 -12.41 -10.51 0.07
N LYS A 89 -13.38 -10.31 -0.83
CA LYS A 89 -13.14 -9.81 -2.18
C LYS A 89 -12.47 -8.44 -2.17
N LEU A 90 -12.96 -7.51 -1.34
CA LEU A 90 -12.35 -6.19 -1.19
C LEU A 90 -10.92 -6.31 -0.65
N LEU A 91 -10.68 -7.10 0.38
CA LEU A 91 -9.34 -7.28 0.94
C LEU A 91 -8.38 -7.89 -0.09
N ALA A 92 -8.84 -8.84 -0.92
CA ALA A 92 -8.03 -9.46 -1.97
C ALA A 92 -7.61 -8.48 -3.09
N GLU A 93 -8.47 -7.53 -3.46
CA GLU A 93 -8.21 -6.55 -4.54
C GLU A 93 -7.04 -5.60 -4.22
N TYR A 94 -6.95 -5.14 -2.97
CA TYR A 94 -5.90 -4.24 -2.50
C TYR A 94 -5.24 -4.79 -1.23
N THR A 95 -4.52 -5.90 -1.38
CA THR A 95 -3.82 -6.54 -0.25
C THR A 95 -2.36 -6.11 -0.13
N VAL A 96 -1.89 -5.95 1.11
CA VAL A 96 -0.46 -5.77 1.43
C VAL A 96 0.27 -7.09 1.65
N LYS A 97 -0.41 -8.23 1.53
CA LYS A 97 0.17 -9.56 1.76
C LYS A 97 1.37 -9.81 0.86
N ARG A 98 2.44 -10.31 1.47
CA ARG A 98 3.64 -10.81 0.77
C ARG A 98 3.89 -12.28 1.09
N ARG A 99 4.69 -12.93 0.22
CA ARG A 99 5.24 -14.27 0.49
C ARG A 99 6.06 -14.20 1.78
N ARG A 100 5.87 -15.17 2.66
CA ARG A 100 6.42 -15.16 4.01
C ARG A 100 6.65 -16.57 4.51
N ASN A 101 7.71 -16.75 5.29
CA ASN A 101 8.04 -18.01 5.98
C ASN A 101 7.74 -17.92 7.49
N ARG A 102 7.13 -16.82 7.95
CA ARG A 102 6.79 -16.58 9.36
C ARG A 102 5.29 -16.27 9.46
N TRP A 103 4.54 -17.13 10.14
CA TRP A 103 3.10 -16.99 10.28
C TRP A 103 2.64 -15.71 11.00
N PRO A 104 3.37 -15.10 11.97
CA PRO A 104 2.90 -13.86 12.60
C PRO A 104 2.77 -12.70 11.61
N LEU A 105 3.65 -12.68 10.60
CA LEU A 105 3.59 -11.69 9.53
C LEU A 105 2.31 -11.85 8.67
N ALA A 106 1.72 -13.05 8.63
CA ALA A 106 0.42 -13.28 8.02
C ALA A 106 -0.67 -12.46 8.69
N LEU A 107 -0.71 -12.54 10.03
CA LEU A 107 -1.69 -11.83 10.83
C LEU A 107 -1.47 -10.33 10.71
N PHE A 108 -0.22 -9.88 10.77
CA PHE A 108 0.09 -8.46 10.62
C PHE A 108 -0.43 -7.89 9.30
N TYR A 109 -0.24 -8.58 8.18
CA TYR A 109 -0.80 -8.14 6.89
C TYR A 109 -2.33 -8.14 6.88
N ASN A 110 -2.98 -9.15 7.47
CA ASN A 110 -4.44 -9.15 7.60
C ASN A 110 -4.94 -7.95 8.42
N ILE A 111 -4.24 -7.61 9.51
CA ILE A 111 -4.59 -6.46 10.36
C ILE A 111 -4.50 -5.16 9.55
N ILE A 112 -3.44 -4.97 8.77
CA ILE A 112 -3.29 -3.78 7.91
C ILE A 112 -4.41 -3.71 6.88
N ASP A 113 -4.70 -4.80 6.17
CA ASP A 113 -5.74 -4.84 5.14
C ASP A 113 -7.12 -4.50 5.74
N ILE A 114 -7.48 -5.09 6.90
CA ILE A 114 -8.74 -4.84 7.61
C ILE A 114 -8.80 -3.40 8.14
N ALA A 115 -7.73 -2.90 8.76
CA ALA A 115 -7.67 -1.55 9.30
C ALA A 115 -7.81 -0.49 8.20
N ALA A 116 -7.16 -0.69 7.04
CA ALA A 116 -7.29 0.21 5.91
C ALA A 116 -8.71 0.21 5.32
N LEU A 117 -9.36 -0.94 5.25
CA LEU A 117 -10.76 -1.04 4.81
C LEU A 117 -11.72 -0.37 5.80
N ALA A 118 -11.54 -0.59 7.11
CA ALA A 118 -12.34 0.05 8.15
C ALA A 118 -12.19 1.57 8.12
N ALA A 119 -10.96 2.08 8.02
CA ALA A 119 -10.69 3.51 7.90
C ALA A 119 -11.33 4.09 6.62
N TYR A 120 -11.31 3.35 5.51
CA TYR A 120 -11.97 3.75 4.28
C TYR A 120 -13.49 3.85 4.45
N ILE A 121 -14.14 2.87 5.10
CA ILE A 121 -15.59 2.89 5.35
C ILE A 121 -15.96 4.11 6.20
N ILE A 122 -15.23 4.35 7.29
CA ILE A 122 -15.45 5.52 8.16
C ILE A 122 -15.27 6.82 7.36
N TYR A 123 -14.21 6.92 6.56
CA TYR A 123 -13.95 8.10 5.74
C TYR A 123 -15.05 8.37 4.71
N MET A 124 -15.60 7.33 4.09
CA MET A 124 -16.73 7.46 3.15
C MET A 124 -18.02 7.89 3.86
N GLU A 125 -18.29 7.37 5.06
CA GLU A 125 -19.47 7.73 5.84
C GLU A 125 -19.47 9.21 6.24
N HIS A 126 -18.30 9.75 6.59
CA HIS A 126 -18.13 11.17 6.92
C HIS A 126 -18.10 12.09 5.69
N ASN A 127 -17.97 11.54 4.49
CA ASN A 127 -17.83 12.32 3.26
C ASN A 127 -18.73 11.76 2.13
N PRO A 128 -20.07 11.69 2.33
CA PRO A 128 -20.99 11.08 1.38
C PRO A 128 -21.03 11.77 0.02
N GLN A 129 -20.70 13.07 -0.02
CA GLN A 129 -20.66 13.91 -1.21
C GLN A 129 -19.50 13.59 -2.17
N LEU A 130 -18.51 12.80 -1.77
CA LEU A 130 -17.35 12.48 -2.61
C LEU A 130 -17.73 11.48 -3.71
N VAL A 131 -18.27 12.00 -4.81
CA VAL A 131 -18.52 11.24 -6.04
C VAL A 131 -17.23 11.10 -6.84
N LEU A 132 -16.31 10.28 -6.35
CA LEU A 132 -15.09 9.94 -7.09
C LEU A 132 -15.28 8.62 -7.82
N SER A 133 -14.87 8.59 -9.09
CA SER A 133 -14.43 7.34 -9.72
C SER A 133 -13.22 6.82 -8.93
N ASP A 134 -13.22 5.51 -8.61
CA ASP A 134 -12.09 4.83 -7.98
C ASP A 134 -11.71 5.38 -6.57
N ARG A 135 -12.73 5.48 -5.71
CA ARG A 135 -12.65 6.05 -4.35
C ARG A 135 -11.57 5.38 -3.49
N ARG A 136 -11.53 4.04 -3.51
CA ARG A 136 -10.66 3.26 -2.61
C ARG A 136 -9.18 3.36 -2.97
N ARG A 137 -8.80 3.29 -4.25
CA ARG A 137 -7.39 3.42 -4.66
C ARG A 137 -6.84 4.80 -4.30
N LYS A 138 -7.62 5.86 -4.56
CA LYS A 138 -7.26 7.24 -4.20
C LYS A 138 -7.09 7.40 -2.69
N PHE A 139 -8.02 6.86 -1.91
CA PHE A 139 -7.93 6.84 -0.46
C PHE A 139 -6.64 6.14 0.01
N LEU A 140 -6.39 4.91 -0.45
CA LEU A 140 -5.19 4.14 -0.05
C LEU A 140 -3.90 4.84 -0.46
N LYS A 141 -3.86 5.48 -1.64
CA LYS A 141 -2.71 6.28 -2.08
C LYS A 141 -2.47 7.45 -1.13
N SER A 142 -3.51 8.22 -0.82
CA SER A 142 -3.42 9.35 0.11
C SER A 142 -2.95 8.90 1.50
N LEU A 143 -3.56 7.85 2.04
CA LEU A 143 -3.19 7.24 3.31
C LEU A 143 -1.71 6.83 3.33
N SER A 144 -1.24 6.15 2.28
CA SER A 144 0.16 5.71 2.19
C SER A 144 1.15 6.87 2.17
N LEU A 145 0.80 7.99 1.51
CA LEU A 145 1.63 9.18 1.46
C LEU A 145 1.67 9.89 2.82
N GLN A 146 0.54 9.99 3.51
CA GLN A 146 0.47 10.58 4.86
C GLN A 146 1.29 9.79 5.88
N LEU A 147 1.22 8.46 5.84
CA LEU A 147 2.02 7.58 6.73
C LEU A 147 3.52 7.66 6.43
N CYS A 148 3.90 7.82 5.16
CA CYS A 148 5.30 7.91 4.75
C CYS A 148 5.89 9.32 4.92
N GLY A 149 5.07 10.37 4.94
CA GLY A 149 5.49 11.77 4.81
C GLY A 149 6.60 12.16 5.78
N LYS A 150 6.37 12.02 7.09
CA LYS A 150 7.36 12.36 8.12
C LYS A 150 8.68 11.59 7.95
N ASN A 151 8.60 10.29 7.67
CA ASN A 151 9.79 9.46 7.45
C ASN A 151 10.58 9.90 6.21
N ILE A 152 9.90 10.32 5.14
CA ILE A 152 10.53 10.87 3.94
C ILE A 152 11.20 12.21 4.26
N GLU A 153 10.54 13.09 5.01
CA GLU A 153 11.11 14.36 5.44
C GLU A 153 12.36 14.18 6.29
N ASP A 154 12.34 13.28 7.27
CA ASP A 154 13.51 13.01 8.10
C ASP A 154 14.67 12.42 7.29
N ARG A 155 14.38 11.52 6.35
CA ARG A 155 15.40 10.99 5.43
C ARG A 155 15.95 12.05 4.48
N SER A 156 15.17 13.07 4.14
CA SER A 156 15.61 14.17 3.28
C SER A 156 16.71 15.03 3.92
N LYS A 157 16.82 15.02 5.25
CA LYS A 157 17.90 15.72 5.99
C LYS A 157 19.25 15.00 5.87
N ASN A 158 19.26 13.72 5.51
CA ASN A 158 20.48 12.93 5.37
C ASN A 158 21.16 13.20 4.01
N CYS A 159 22.35 13.82 4.07
CA CYS A 159 23.13 14.18 2.88
C CYS A 159 23.61 12.97 2.06
N ILE A 160 23.85 11.82 2.69
CA ILE A 160 24.26 10.59 2.00
C ILE A 160 23.11 10.08 1.13
N VAL A 161 21.88 10.10 1.67
CA VAL A 161 20.68 9.67 0.94
C VAL A 161 20.37 10.64 -0.19
N THR A 162 20.38 11.96 0.08
CA THR A 162 20.05 12.98 -0.91
C THR A 162 21.14 13.23 -1.96
N SER A 163 22.35 12.71 -1.75
CA SER A 163 23.40 12.69 -2.79
C SER A 163 22.99 11.88 -4.02
N LYS A 164 22.13 10.86 -3.85
CA LYS A 164 21.66 10.01 -4.95
C LYS A 164 20.56 10.74 -5.72
N LEU A 165 20.83 11.08 -6.98
CA LEU A 165 19.94 11.90 -7.81
C LEU A 165 18.51 11.36 -7.90
N HIS A 166 18.36 10.06 -8.20
CA HIS A 166 17.03 9.43 -8.35
C HIS A 166 16.24 9.43 -7.03
N VAL A 167 16.89 9.18 -5.89
CA VAL A 167 16.24 9.23 -4.57
C VAL A 167 15.81 10.66 -4.26
N ARG A 168 16.68 11.63 -4.50
CA ARG A 168 16.37 13.05 -4.28
C ARG A 168 15.20 13.50 -5.15
N SER A 169 15.17 13.13 -6.42
CA SER A 169 14.05 13.46 -7.32
C SER A 169 12.73 12.90 -6.80
N ALA A 170 12.70 11.60 -6.47
CA ALA A 170 11.49 10.98 -5.93
C ALA A 170 11.01 11.62 -4.61
N MET A 171 11.94 12.02 -3.74
CA MET A 171 11.61 12.74 -2.51
C MET A 171 11.07 14.15 -2.80
N GLN A 172 11.62 14.86 -3.79
CA GLN A 172 11.13 16.17 -4.21
C GLN A 172 9.71 16.07 -4.80
N ASP A 173 9.44 15.04 -5.59
CA ASP A 173 8.11 14.80 -6.17
C ASP A 173 7.05 14.54 -5.10
N VAL A 174 7.39 13.76 -4.06
CA VAL A 174 6.48 13.47 -2.95
C VAL A 174 6.28 14.68 -2.04
N LEU A 175 7.34 15.44 -1.75
CA LEU A 175 7.28 16.59 -0.83
C LEU A 175 6.82 17.89 -1.49
N GLY A 176 6.79 17.96 -2.82
CA GLY A 176 6.41 19.16 -3.57
C GLY A 176 7.38 20.34 -3.41
N ARG A 177 8.62 20.11 -2.93
CA ARG A 177 9.62 21.17 -2.70
C ARG A 177 11.02 20.73 -3.09
N LYS A 178 11.85 21.69 -3.52
CA LYS A 178 13.25 21.43 -3.89
C LYS A 178 14.10 21.16 -2.64
N LEU A 179 14.66 19.96 -2.55
CA LEU A 179 15.70 19.60 -1.58
C LEU A 179 17.05 20.21 -2.00
N ARG A 180 17.70 20.96 -1.11
CA ARG A 180 19.05 21.51 -1.35
C ARG A 180 20.04 20.36 -1.55
N SER A 181 20.76 20.34 -2.68
CA SER A 181 22.02 19.61 -2.71
C SER A 181 22.98 20.33 -1.79
N SER A 182 23.58 19.62 -0.84
CA SER A 182 24.79 20.07 -0.15
C SER A 182 25.97 20.31 -1.10
N ILE A 183 25.80 20.06 -2.40
CA ILE A 183 26.56 20.66 -3.49
C ILE A 183 26.02 22.08 -3.73
N SER A 184 26.21 22.98 -2.78
CA SER A 184 26.33 24.39 -3.14
C SER A 184 27.66 24.53 -3.87
N PHE A 185 27.61 24.58 -5.20
CA PHE A 185 28.49 25.51 -5.90
C PHE A 185 28.15 26.87 -5.29
N GLY A 186 29.04 27.38 -4.45
CA GLY A 186 28.93 28.75 -3.99
C GLY A 186 28.90 29.62 -5.25
N SER A 187 27.72 30.15 -5.57
CA SER A 187 27.63 31.33 -6.40
C SER A 187 28.52 32.36 -5.75
N ALA A 188 29.47 32.83 -6.55
CA ALA A 188 30.45 33.83 -6.21
C ALA A 188 29.81 34.97 -5.42
N THR A 189 30.34 35.26 -4.24
CA THR A 189 30.77 36.59 -3.76
C THR A 189 31.08 36.43 -2.27
N SER A 190 32.31 36.02 -1.95
CA SER A 190 32.94 36.33 -0.66
C SER A 190 34.41 35.91 -0.71
N ILE A 191 35.24 36.89 -0.41
CA ILE A 191 36.70 36.86 -0.33
C ILE A 191 37.18 35.59 0.39
N SER A 192 38.08 34.88 -0.28
CA SER A 192 38.65 33.61 0.14
C SER A 192 39.54 33.74 1.39
N GLN A 193 39.00 33.44 2.56
CA GLN A 193 39.83 32.94 3.64
C GLN A 193 40.18 31.49 3.33
N THR A 194 41.44 31.26 2.91
CA THR A 194 41.99 29.91 2.74
C THR A 194 42.02 29.23 4.10
N ARG A 195 41.13 28.25 4.34
CA ARG A 195 41.15 27.43 5.56
C ARG A 195 42.54 26.81 5.69
N ARG A 196 43.21 27.03 6.83
CA ARG A 196 44.51 26.44 7.16
C ARG A 196 44.30 25.27 8.13
N ASP A 197 45.15 24.26 8.06
CA ASP A 197 45.18 23.15 9.02
C ASP A 197 45.88 23.58 10.32
N SER A 198 45.92 22.69 11.33
CA SER A 198 46.59 22.93 12.62
C SER A 198 48.08 23.25 12.49
N THR A 199 48.69 23.00 11.32
CA THR A 199 50.09 23.32 11.01
C THR A 199 50.25 24.65 10.28
N GLY A 200 49.17 25.42 10.10
CA GLY A 200 49.18 26.70 9.38
C GLY A 200 49.25 26.58 7.85
N ARG A 201 49.22 25.36 7.28
CA ARG A 201 49.25 25.13 5.83
C ARG A 201 47.84 25.16 5.25
N ILE A 202 47.69 25.55 3.98
CA ILE A 202 46.38 25.53 3.29
C ILE A 202 45.78 24.12 3.39
N ALA A 203 44.61 24.01 4.02
CA ALA A 203 43.96 22.73 4.31
C ALA A 203 43.68 21.96 3.02
N VAL A 204 43.85 20.64 3.08
CA VAL A 204 43.52 19.73 1.97
C VAL A 204 42.00 19.75 1.76
N VAL A 205 41.53 20.45 0.72
CA VAL A 205 40.08 20.65 0.50
C VAL A 205 39.46 19.51 -0.32
N ARG A 206 40.15 18.99 -1.35
CA ARG A 206 39.57 18.03 -2.32
C ARG A 206 40.60 17.05 -2.90
N SER A 207 40.12 16.01 -3.58
CA SER A 207 40.95 15.09 -4.37
C SER A 207 41.18 15.63 -5.79
N CYS A 208 42.32 15.31 -6.40
CA CYS A 208 42.64 15.64 -7.77
C CYS A 208 41.58 15.13 -8.75
N TYR A 209 41.05 16.01 -9.60
CA TYR A 209 39.99 15.64 -10.55
C TYR A 209 40.52 14.70 -11.65
N LEU A 210 41.75 14.91 -12.13
CA LEU A 210 42.39 14.06 -13.15
C LEU A 210 42.70 12.66 -12.64
N CYS A 211 43.17 12.51 -11.39
CA CYS A 211 43.33 11.18 -10.79
C CYS A 211 42.00 10.42 -10.68
N ARG A 212 40.91 11.16 -10.39
CA ARG A 212 39.58 10.59 -10.25
C ARG A 212 39.01 10.16 -11.59
N GLU A 213 39.22 10.95 -12.64
CA GLU A 213 38.72 10.67 -13.99
C GLU A 213 39.57 9.60 -14.71
N LEU A 214 40.89 9.76 -14.74
CA LEU A 214 41.78 8.91 -15.53
C LEU A 214 42.13 7.59 -14.85
N LYS A 215 42.32 7.61 -13.53
CA LYS A 215 42.85 6.46 -12.77
C LYS A 215 41.88 5.93 -11.70
N ARG A 216 40.68 6.52 -11.56
CA ARG A 216 39.72 6.28 -10.45
C ARG A 216 40.35 6.34 -9.04
N LYS A 217 41.46 7.06 -8.87
CA LYS A 217 42.17 7.22 -7.59
C LYS A 217 41.78 8.53 -6.90
N GLN A 218 41.58 8.50 -5.59
CA GLN A 218 41.25 9.70 -4.79
C GLN A 218 42.50 10.36 -4.17
N ARG A 219 43.46 10.78 -5.01
CA ARG A 219 44.66 11.47 -4.51
C ARG A 219 44.30 12.85 -3.97
N LYS A 220 44.57 13.10 -2.68
CA LYS A 220 44.30 14.38 -2.03
C LYS A 220 45.28 15.46 -2.51
N THR A 221 44.80 16.71 -2.62
CA THR A 221 45.64 17.84 -3.05
C THR A 221 45.28 19.14 -2.33
N ARG A 222 46.27 20.02 -2.21
CA ARG A 222 46.17 21.39 -1.69
C ARG A 222 46.16 22.45 -2.81
N LYS A 223 46.42 22.04 -4.06
CA LYS A 223 46.56 22.92 -5.23
C LYS A 223 45.31 22.86 -6.11
N ALA A 224 45.01 23.98 -6.76
CA ALA A 224 43.97 24.09 -7.78
C ALA A 224 44.56 24.74 -9.04
N CYS A 225 44.05 24.35 -10.20
CA CYS A 225 44.44 24.95 -11.47
C CYS A 225 44.12 26.45 -11.49
N THR A 226 45.04 27.30 -11.91
CA THR A 226 44.80 28.75 -12.06
C THR A 226 43.68 29.06 -13.07
N ASN A 227 43.67 28.37 -14.21
CA ASN A 227 42.68 28.60 -15.27
C ASN A 227 41.28 28.05 -14.92
N CYS A 228 41.16 26.76 -14.58
CA CYS A 228 39.84 26.13 -14.36
C CYS A 228 39.42 25.99 -12.89
N ARG A 229 40.27 26.37 -11.92
CA ARG A 229 40.05 26.25 -10.46
C ARG A 229 39.73 24.84 -9.95
N LYS A 230 39.89 23.80 -10.78
CA LYS A 230 39.71 22.40 -10.38
C LYS A 230 40.91 21.91 -9.56
N PRO A 231 40.70 21.08 -8.51
CA PRO A 231 41.77 20.56 -7.66
C PRO A 231 42.70 19.61 -8.42
N VAL A 232 44.02 19.83 -8.36
CA VAL A 232 45.00 19.10 -9.16
C VAL A 232 46.20 18.68 -8.30
N CYS A 233 46.72 17.45 -8.46
CA CYS A 233 47.91 16.99 -7.74
C CYS A 233 49.19 17.34 -8.51
N ASP A 234 50.35 17.21 -7.88
CA ASP A 234 51.65 17.58 -8.47
C ASP A 234 51.97 16.83 -9.78
N GLU A 235 51.57 15.56 -9.92
CA GLU A 235 51.74 14.81 -11.19
C GLU A 235 50.92 15.36 -12.37
N HIS A 236 49.84 16.08 -12.08
CA HIS A 236 48.88 16.54 -13.09
C HIS A 236 48.86 18.07 -13.23
N ALA A 237 49.80 18.75 -12.56
CA ALA A 237 49.94 20.20 -12.56
C ALA A 237 51.33 20.60 -13.06
N VAL A 238 51.39 21.59 -13.95
CA VAL A 238 52.61 22.29 -14.36
C VAL A 238 52.71 23.58 -13.55
N THR A 239 53.92 24.05 -13.20
CA THR A 239 54.14 25.30 -12.46
C THR A 239 54.13 26.53 -13.38
N PRO A 240 53.42 27.63 -13.03
CA PRO A 240 52.48 27.80 -11.91
C PRO A 240 51.23 26.93 -12.08
N PRO A 241 50.60 26.44 -10.99
CA PRO A 241 49.74 25.25 -10.99
C PRO A 241 48.61 25.35 -12.03
N THR A 242 48.87 24.77 -13.19
CA THR A 242 47.97 24.68 -14.35
C THR A 242 47.77 23.19 -14.61
N CYS A 243 46.51 22.74 -14.73
CA CYS A 243 46.27 21.33 -15.00
C CYS A 243 46.69 20.98 -16.42
N ASN A 244 47.10 19.74 -16.66
CA ASN A 244 47.58 19.28 -17.98
C ASN A 244 46.58 19.53 -19.12
N ILE A 245 45.27 19.56 -18.84
CA ILE A 245 44.25 19.89 -19.83
C ILE A 245 44.34 21.37 -20.21
N CYS A 246 44.37 22.27 -19.22
CA CYS A 246 44.46 23.71 -19.47
C CYS A 246 45.83 24.11 -20.06
N PHE A 247 46.89 23.38 -19.73
CA PHE A 247 48.21 23.61 -20.31
C PHE A 247 48.23 23.26 -21.80
N LYS A 248 47.66 22.11 -22.19
CA LYS A 248 47.55 21.68 -23.59
C LYS A 248 46.60 22.50 -24.45
N SER A 249 45.73 23.32 -23.86
CA SER A 249 44.82 24.21 -24.59
C SER A 249 45.36 25.63 -24.78
N CYS A 250 46.49 25.97 -24.16
CA CYS A 250 47.16 27.26 -24.33
C CYS A 250 48.35 27.20 -25.31
N ASN A 251 48.78 25.98 -25.68
CA ASN A 251 49.72 25.70 -26.78
C ASN A 251 48.95 25.06 -27.93
#